data_AF-A0A2I4F3E6-F1
#
_entry.id   AF-A0A2I4F3E6-F1
#
_cell.length_a   1.000
_cell.length_b   1.000
_cell.length_c   1.000
_cell.angle_alpha   90.00
_cell.angle_beta   90.00
_cell.angle_gamma   90.00
#
_symmetry.space_group_name_H-M   'P 1'
#
loop_
_entity.id
_entity.type
_entity.pdbx_description
1 polymer ?
#
loop_
_entity_poly.entity_id
_entity_poly.type
_entity_poly.pdbx_seq_one_letter_code
_entity_poly.pdbx_strand_id
1 'polypeptide(L)'
;MAAKKHQAVVLGTSWGIRSSFRSLIAFLITALIITAVYLTQDSIGRVLELDRTDGLHELSECNLFSGKWVFDNQSYPLYKEQQCSFMSDQLACEKFGRKDLSYQNWRWQPHQCNLPRFNATALLETLRNKRLVFVGDSLNRNQWVSMVCLVDSWIPPKLRSMHNNDSLNIFKAIAYNATIEFYWAPLLVESNSDDPVNHRIPDRTVRIKAIEKHARHWTGGDILVFDSYLWWRRPRMKVLWGSFESPDDAIYKEVQMLRVYEMALRTWSDWVEVHVDRTKTQLFFVSMSPTHERAKDWGGGENCYKETGKISEEGYWGSDSDPKMMRVVEMVLEDLKTRGLNVQMLNITQLSEYRKEGHPSIYRKQWEPLTKEQIENPSSYADCIHWCLPGLPDVWNELLYAYIVHQ
;
A
#
# COMPACT_ATOMS: atom_id res chain seq x y z
N MET A 1 34.62 -94.14 52.98
CA MET A 1 33.54 -93.34 52.36
C MET A 1 32.99 -92.41 53.43
N ALA A 2 33.28 -91.11 53.33
CA ALA A 2 32.85 -90.09 54.28
C ALA A 2 31.90 -89.13 53.57
N ALA A 3 30.71 -88.90 54.13
CA ALA A 3 29.69 -88.02 53.58
C ALA A 3 29.95 -86.56 54.01
N LYS A 4 30.07 -85.65 53.04
CA LYS A 4 30.15 -84.20 53.26
C LYS A 4 28.74 -83.60 53.38
N LYS A 5 28.52 -82.81 54.44
CA LYS A 5 27.41 -81.83 54.56
C LYS A 5 27.90 -80.49 54.02
N HIS A 6 27.14 -79.87 53.12
CA HIS A 6 27.32 -78.46 52.76
C HIS A 6 26.25 -77.60 53.45
N GLN A 7 26.71 -76.51 54.07
CA GLN A 7 25.95 -75.46 54.72
C GLN A 7 25.63 -74.37 53.69
N ALA A 8 24.38 -73.94 53.59
CA ALA A 8 23.99 -72.79 52.77
C ALA A 8 24.17 -71.49 53.58
N VAL A 9 24.91 -70.54 53.01
CA VAL A 9 25.02 -69.15 53.49
C VAL A 9 24.08 -68.30 52.64
N VAL A 10 23.14 -67.60 53.28
CA VAL A 10 22.26 -66.59 52.66
C VAL A 10 22.99 -65.25 52.68
N LEU A 11 23.26 -64.65 51.52
CA LEU A 11 23.74 -63.27 51.38
C LEU A 11 22.58 -62.35 50.93
N GLY A 12 22.42 -61.24 51.64
CA GLY A 12 21.28 -60.32 51.53
C GLY A 12 21.22 -59.44 50.27
N THR A 13 20.00 -59.04 49.95
CA THR A 13 19.58 -58.18 48.85
C THR A 13 19.62 -56.70 49.26
N SER A 14 20.59 -55.93 48.77
CA SER A 14 20.63 -54.45 48.95
C SER A 14 20.59 -53.65 47.64
N TRP A 15 20.46 -54.31 46.49
CA TRP A 15 20.65 -53.66 45.18
C TRP A 15 19.38 -53.01 44.58
N GLY A 16 18.18 -53.34 45.06
CA GLY A 16 16.90 -52.91 44.45
C GLY A 16 16.40 -51.50 44.83
N ILE A 17 16.79 -50.96 45.99
CA ILE A 17 16.15 -49.76 46.56
C ILE A 17 16.81 -48.46 46.06
N ARG A 18 18.12 -48.48 45.77
CA ARG A 18 18.86 -47.29 45.29
C ARG A 18 18.53 -46.88 43.85
N SER A 19 18.11 -47.82 43.00
CA SER A 19 17.76 -47.55 41.59
C SER A 19 16.39 -46.87 41.47
N SER A 20 15.40 -47.29 42.28
CA SER A 20 14.05 -46.72 42.31
C SER A 20 14.04 -45.23 42.71
N PHE A 21 14.78 -44.85 43.75
CA PHE A 21 14.85 -43.45 44.20
C PHE A 21 15.47 -42.49 43.17
N ARG A 22 16.49 -42.94 42.41
CA ARG A 22 17.10 -42.11 41.37
C ARG A 22 16.15 -41.88 40.19
N SER A 23 15.32 -42.86 39.87
CA SER A 23 14.32 -42.77 38.80
C SER A 23 13.18 -41.81 39.16
N LEU A 24 12.71 -41.85 40.42
CA LEU A 24 11.66 -40.96 40.91
C LEU A 24 12.09 -39.49 40.94
N ILE A 25 13.34 -39.23 41.38
CA ILE A 25 13.92 -37.88 41.40
C ILE A 25 14.05 -37.34 39.96
N ALA A 26 14.50 -38.16 39.02
CA ALA A 26 14.60 -37.76 37.62
C ALA A 26 13.23 -37.35 37.03
N PHE A 27 12.18 -38.13 37.32
CA PHE A 27 10.81 -37.85 36.88
C PHE A 27 10.25 -36.55 37.47
N LEU A 28 10.47 -36.30 38.76
CA LEU A 28 10.03 -35.07 39.43
C LEU A 28 10.75 -33.84 38.86
N ILE A 29 12.04 -33.94 38.55
CA ILE A 29 12.80 -32.86 37.91
C ILE A 29 12.27 -32.60 36.49
N THR A 30 11.99 -33.65 35.70
CA THR A 30 11.43 -33.46 34.35
C THR A 30 10.04 -32.83 34.39
N ALA A 31 9.17 -33.28 35.31
CA ALA A 31 7.84 -32.71 35.49
C ALA A 31 7.89 -31.23 35.93
N LEU A 32 8.81 -30.88 36.84
CA LEU A 32 9.05 -29.50 37.26
C LEU A 32 9.56 -28.63 36.12
N ILE A 33 10.48 -29.12 35.29
CA ILE A 33 10.98 -28.38 34.12
C ILE A 33 9.85 -28.16 33.11
N ILE A 34 9.05 -29.19 32.80
CA ILE A 34 7.94 -29.08 31.84
C ILE A 34 6.90 -28.08 32.36
N THR A 35 6.56 -28.14 33.64
CA THR A 35 5.59 -27.22 34.25
C THR A 35 6.13 -25.80 34.31
N ALA A 36 7.41 -25.61 34.63
CA ALA A 36 8.06 -24.30 34.59
C ALA A 36 8.07 -23.73 33.17
N VAL A 37 8.44 -24.52 32.16
CA VAL A 37 8.41 -24.12 30.75
C VAL A 37 6.97 -23.74 30.34
N TYR A 38 5.98 -24.56 30.68
CA TYR A 38 4.58 -24.30 30.34
C TYR A 38 4.04 -23.03 31.01
N LEU A 39 4.34 -22.81 32.29
CA LEU A 39 3.95 -21.60 33.01
C LEU A 39 4.66 -20.34 32.47
N THR A 40 5.95 -20.45 32.11
CA THR A 40 6.67 -19.34 31.47
C THR A 40 6.11 -19.02 30.09
N GLN A 41 5.76 -20.03 29.29
CA GLN A 41 5.20 -19.86 27.96
C GLN A 41 3.79 -19.25 27.99
N ASP A 42 2.94 -19.64 28.95
CA ASP A 42 1.61 -19.03 29.16
C ASP A 42 1.74 -17.56 29.61
N SER A 43 2.68 -17.27 30.52
CA SER A 43 2.92 -15.90 30.98
C SER A 43 3.44 -14.98 29.87
N ILE A 44 4.36 -15.47 29.03
CA ILE A 44 4.89 -14.73 27.87
C ILE A 44 3.78 -14.54 26.81
N GLY A 45 2.95 -15.55 26.58
CA GLY A 45 1.79 -15.45 25.68
C GLY A 45 0.82 -14.35 26.11
N ARG A 46 0.49 -14.29 27.40
CA ARG A 46 -0.41 -13.24 27.95
C ARG A 46 0.20 -11.85 27.91
N VAL A 47 1.49 -11.70 28.18
CA VAL A 47 2.17 -10.39 28.10
C VAL A 47 2.20 -9.89 26.65
N LEU A 48 2.46 -10.77 25.68
CA LEU A 48 2.42 -10.43 24.26
C LEU A 48 1.00 -10.09 23.77
N GLU A 49 -0.05 -10.74 24.29
CA GLU A 49 -1.43 -10.38 24.00
C GLU A 49 -1.83 -9.03 24.60
N LEU A 50 -1.39 -8.72 25.81
CA LEU A 50 -1.63 -7.42 26.47
C LEU A 50 -0.91 -6.28 25.74
N ASP A 51 0.36 -6.46 25.38
CA ASP A 51 1.13 -5.47 24.61
C ASP A 51 0.53 -5.25 23.21
N ARG A 52 0.05 -6.33 22.57
CA ARG A 52 -0.66 -6.25 21.30
C ARG A 52 -1.99 -5.50 21.42
N THR A 53 -2.77 -5.76 22.46
CA THR A 53 -4.08 -5.11 22.66
C THR A 53 -3.95 -3.62 23.01
N ASP A 54 -2.95 -3.23 23.80
CA ASP A 54 -2.65 -1.84 24.13
C ASP A 54 -2.19 -1.06 22.88
N GLY A 55 -1.27 -1.64 22.10
CA GLY A 55 -0.80 -1.05 20.84
C GLY A 55 -1.89 -0.94 19.76
N LEU A 56 -2.85 -1.86 19.71
CA LEU A 56 -4.03 -1.76 18.83
C LEU A 56 -4.98 -0.63 19.27
N HIS A 57 -5.16 -0.43 20.58
CA HIS A 57 -6.00 0.65 21.10
C HIS A 57 -5.40 2.03 20.79
N GLU A 58 -4.09 2.21 21.01
CA GLU A 58 -3.39 3.46 20.65
C GLU A 58 -3.47 3.79 19.15
N LEU A 59 -3.36 2.78 18.28
CA LEU A 59 -3.48 2.99 16.83
C LEU A 59 -4.89 3.40 16.39
N SER A 60 -5.93 2.94 17.07
CA SER A 60 -7.32 3.22 16.72
C SER A 60 -7.75 4.68 16.97
N GLU A 61 -7.12 5.37 17.93
CA GLU A 61 -7.38 6.78 18.25
C GLU A 61 -6.36 7.75 17.61
N CYS A 62 -5.30 7.20 16.99
CA CYS A 62 -4.20 7.98 16.41
C CYS A 62 -4.54 8.52 15.02
N ASN A 63 -4.35 9.82 14.81
CA ASN A 63 -4.35 10.39 13.46
C ASN A 63 -3.03 10.08 12.75
N LEU A 64 -3.01 8.98 11.99
CA LEU A 64 -1.83 8.52 11.24
C LEU A 64 -1.32 9.52 10.19
N PHE A 65 -2.14 10.49 9.79
CA PHE A 65 -1.82 11.45 8.73
C PHE A 65 -1.31 12.80 9.25
N SER A 66 -1.28 12.99 10.56
CA SER A 66 -0.70 14.18 11.21
C SER A 66 0.62 13.82 11.85
N GLY A 67 1.71 14.38 11.34
CA GLY A 67 3.05 13.93 11.69
C GLY A 67 4.16 14.72 11.00
N LYS A 68 5.36 14.15 11.03
CA LYS A 68 6.55 14.73 10.40
C LYS A 68 7.41 13.68 9.72
N TRP A 69 8.16 14.13 8.72
CA TRP A 69 9.21 13.34 8.09
C TRP A 69 10.46 13.29 8.97
N VAL A 70 10.93 12.07 9.24
CA VAL A 70 12.14 11.79 10.01
C VAL A 70 13.13 11.06 9.10
N PHE A 71 14.38 11.50 9.11
CA PHE A 71 15.43 10.83 8.37
C PHE A 71 15.90 9.58 9.14
N ASP A 72 15.88 8.42 8.50
CA ASP A 72 16.29 7.13 9.05
C ASP A 72 16.97 6.30 7.95
N ASN A 73 18.29 6.38 7.87
CA ASN A 73 19.10 5.58 6.95
C ASN A 73 19.50 4.21 7.52
N GLN A 74 19.01 3.85 8.70
CA GLN A 74 19.26 2.54 9.31
C GLN A 74 18.16 1.55 8.94
N SER A 75 16.90 2.01 8.97
CA SER A 75 15.74 1.16 8.71
C SER A 75 15.13 1.31 7.31
N TYR A 76 15.41 2.42 6.61
CA TYR A 76 14.87 2.71 5.28
C TYR A 76 15.97 2.80 4.20
N PRO A 77 15.66 2.46 2.94
CA PRO A 77 14.35 2.00 2.45
C PRO A 77 14.01 0.56 2.89
N LEU A 78 12.73 0.21 2.84
CA LEU A 78 12.21 -1.11 3.25
C LEU A 78 12.67 -2.25 2.32
N TYR A 79 13.08 -1.91 1.11
CA TYR A 79 13.69 -2.80 0.12
C TYR A 79 14.62 -1.98 -0.79
N LYS A 80 15.54 -2.65 -1.50
CA LYS A 80 16.35 -2.01 -2.54
C LYS A 80 15.70 -2.12 -3.90
N GLU A 81 15.87 -1.13 -4.76
CA GLU A 81 15.28 -1.10 -6.11
C GLU A 81 15.56 -2.41 -6.89
N GLN A 82 16.80 -2.89 -6.84
CA GLN A 82 17.23 -4.09 -7.58
C GLN A 82 16.68 -5.41 -7.01
N GLN A 83 16.12 -5.39 -5.80
CA GLN A 83 15.51 -6.58 -5.19
C GLN A 83 14.07 -6.79 -5.68
N CYS A 84 13.40 -5.76 -6.19
CA CYS A 84 12.04 -5.87 -6.69
C CYS A 84 12.03 -6.37 -8.13
N SER A 85 11.55 -7.59 -8.33
CA SER A 85 11.50 -8.25 -9.65
C SER A 85 10.43 -7.68 -10.56
N PHE A 86 9.42 -7.01 -9.99
CA PHE A 86 8.28 -6.44 -10.70
C PHE A 86 8.34 -4.90 -10.78
N MET A 87 9.53 -4.34 -10.57
CA MET A 87 9.75 -2.89 -10.64
C MET A 87 9.37 -2.35 -12.02
N SER A 88 8.64 -1.24 -12.04
CA SER A 88 8.33 -0.52 -13.27
C SER A 88 9.51 0.37 -13.68
N ASP A 89 9.91 0.29 -14.95
CA ASP A 89 10.92 1.16 -15.55
C ASP A 89 10.59 2.66 -15.48
N GLN A 90 9.32 3.02 -15.24
CA GLN A 90 8.91 4.42 -15.03
C GLN A 90 9.27 4.95 -13.63
N LEU A 91 9.54 4.06 -12.68
CA LEU A 91 9.69 4.35 -11.24
C LEU A 91 11.09 3.96 -10.69
N ALA A 92 11.87 3.19 -11.48
CA ALA A 92 13.21 2.67 -11.15
C ALA A 92 14.32 3.73 -11.30
N CYS A 93 14.33 4.73 -10.45
CA CYS A 93 15.19 5.90 -10.61
C CYS A 93 16.69 5.59 -10.57
N GLU A 94 17.13 4.66 -9.72
CA GLU A 94 18.53 4.27 -9.62
C GLU A 94 19.00 3.58 -10.91
N LYS A 95 18.20 2.65 -11.45
CA LYS A 95 18.44 2.00 -12.75
C LYS A 95 18.59 3.01 -13.89
N PHE A 96 17.87 4.12 -13.84
CA PHE A 96 17.95 5.21 -14.83
C PHE A 96 18.93 6.32 -14.46
N GLY A 97 19.87 6.05 -13.55
CA GLY A 97 21.08 6.85 -13.33
C GLY A 97 20.98 7.89 -12.20
N ARG A 98 19.92 7.86 -11.39
CA ARG A 98 19.83 8.71 -10.19
C ARG A 98 20.90 8.29 -9.18
N LYS A 99 21.63 9.26 -8.63
CA LYS A 99 22.75 9.02 -7.69
C LYS A 99 22.48 9.57 -6.29
N ASP A 100 21.66 10.59 -6.17
CA ASP A 100 21.17 11.12 -4.90
C ASP A 100 20.05 10.19 -4.38
N LEU A 101 20.41 9.23 -3.51
CA LEU A 101 19.46 8.22 -2.99
C LEU A 101 18.93 8.55 -1.59
N SER A 102 19.29 9.69 -1.01
CA SER A 102 18.86 10.08 0.35
C SER A 102 17.34 10.26 0.49
N TYR A 103 16.62 10.50 -0.62
CA TYR A 103 15.16 10.57 -0.63
C TYR A 103 14.50 9.26 -0.17
N GLN A 104 15.20 8.13 -0.30
CA GLN A 104 14.73 6.80 0.10
C GLN A 104 14.77 6.59 1.62
N ASN A 105 15.51 7.43 2.37
CA ASN A 105 15.74 7.26 3.81
C ASN A 105 14.81 8.11 4.68
N TRP A 106 13.67 8.54 4.16
CA TRP A 106 12.68 9.30 4.91
C TRP A 106 11.52 8.40 5.34
N ARG A 107 11.25 8.40 6.64
CA ARG A 107 10.09 7.73 7.23
C ARG A 107 9.08 8.74 7.76
N TRP A 108 7.81 8.37 7.75
CA TRP A 108 6.76 9.17 8.37
C TRP A 108 6.61 8.81 9.84
N GLN A 109 6.50 9.83 10.70
CA GLN A 109 6.25 9.69 12.13
C GLN A 109 4.99 10.47 12.49
N PRO A 110 3.86 9.78 12.73
CA PRO A 110 2.68 10.40 13.32
C PRO A 110 3.02 11.05 14.66
N HIS A 111 2.31 12.13 15.00
CA HIS A 111 2.56 12.88 16.24
C HIS A 111 2.11 12.12 17.50
N GLN A 112 1.04 11.33 17.39
CA GLN A 112 0.34 10.74 18.54
C GLN A 112 0.73 9.28 18.79
N CYS A 113 1.34 8.62 17.82
CA CYS A 113 1.67 7.21 17.90
C CYS A 113 2.87 6.87 17.00
N ASN A 114 3.33 5.62 17.09
CA ASN A 114 4.30 5.06 16.15
C ASN A 114 3.59 4.26 15.07
N LEU A 115 4.03 4.39 13.82
CA LEU A 115 3.58 3.48 12.77
C LEU A 115 4.10 2.06 13.08
N PRO A 116 3.26 1.02 12.93
CA PRO A 116 3.72 -0.34 13.04
C PRO A 116 4.72 -0.62 11.91
N ARG A 117 5.84 -1.25 12.24
CA ARG A 117 6.85 -1.62 11.25
C ARG A 117 6.22 -2.58 10.24
N PHE A 118 6.41 -2.29 8.95
CA PHE A 118 5.92 -3.15 7.88
C PHE A 118 6.45 -4.59 8.02
N ASN A 119 5.53 -5.56 7.96
CA ASN A 119 5.84 -6.97 7.99
C ASN A 119 5.11 -7.69 6.83
N ALA A 120 5.88 -8.08 5.81
CA ALA A 120 5.33 -8.73 4.62
C ALA A 120 4.58 -10.03 4.95
N THR A 121 5.09 -10.85 5.89
CA THR A 121 4.41 -12.09 6.30
C THR A 121 3.08 -11.80 6.98
N ALA A 122 3.03 -10.80 7.87
CA ALA A 122 1.78 -10.42 8.55
C ALA A 122 0.73 -9.93 7.54
N LEU A 123 1.13 -9.11 6.56
CA LEU A 123 0.25 -8.67 5.49
C LEU A 123 -0.24 -9.87 4.65
N LEU A 124 0.67 -10.73 4.20
CA LEU A 124 0.33 -11.87 3.35
C LEU A 124 -0.57 -12.90 4.07
N GLU A 125 -0.38 -13.12 5.37
CA GLU A 125 -1.30 -13.92 6.18
C GLU A 125 -2.67 -13.26 6.30
N THR A 126 -2.72 -11.93 6.51
CA THR A 126 -3.98 -11.17 6.54
C THR A 126 -4.74 -11.24 5.20
N LEU A 127 -3.99 -11.30 4.10
CA LEU A 127 -4.48 -11.46 2.73
C LEU A 127 -4.71 -12.92 2.32
N ARG A 128 -4.52 -13.91 3.20
CA ARG A 128 -4.69 -15.32 2.84
C ARG A 128 -6.10 -15.57 2.30
N ASN A 129 -6.19 -16.14 1.10
CA ASN A 129 -7.44 -16.34 0.35
C ASN A 129 -8.22 -15.06 0.00
N LYS A 130 -7.56 -13.90 -0.01
CA LYS A 130 -8.17 -12.60 -0.29
C LYS A 130 -7.57 -11.90 -1.50
N ARG A 131 -8.31 -10.91 -2.00
CA ARG A 131 -7.92 -10.00 -3.07
C ARG A 131 -7.79 -8.58 -2.52
N LEU A 132 -6.58 -8.02 -2.62
CA LEU A 132 -6.32 -6.59 -2.45
C LEU A 132 -6.28 -5.94 -3.83
N VAL A 133 -7.18 -5.00 -4.11
CA VAL A 133 -7.34 -4.40 -5.44
C VAL A 133 -7.17 -2.89 -5.37
N PHE A 134 -6.14 -2.38 -6.05
CA PHE A 134 -5.94 -0.97 -6.32
C PHE A 134 -6.68 -0.59 -7.61
N VAL A 135 -7.40 0.53 -7.59
CA VAL A 135 -8.25 0.97 -8.69
C VAL A 135 -8.09 2.47 -8.87
N GLY A 136 -7.59 2.88 -10.04
CA GLY A 136 -7.51 4.31 -10.31
C GLY A 136 -6.53 4.68 -11.41
N ASP A 137 -5.83 5.77 -11.19
CA ASP A 137 -4.91 6.39 -12.15
C ASP A 137 -3.47 5.87 -12.01
N SER A 138 -2.51 6.56 -12.64
CA SER A 138 -1.11 6.14 -12.64
C SER A 138 -0.44 6.27 -11.28
N LEU A 139 -0.97 7.06 -10.35
CA LEU A 139 -0.47 7.19 -8.99
C LEU A 139 -0.91 6.02 -8.12
N ASN A 140 -2.14 5.52 -8.28
CA ASN A 140 -2.53 4.23 -7.67
C ASN A 140 -1.71 3.08 -8.22
N ARG A 141 -1.39 3.08 -9.52
CA ARG A 141 -0.43 2.12 -10.08
C ARG A 141 0.94 2.24 -9.40
N ASN A 142 1.40 3.46 -9.15
CA ASN A 142 2.65 3.72 -8.44
C ASN A 142 2.64 3.11 -7.03
N GLN A 143 1.53 3.26 -6.30
CA GLN A 143 1.33 2.67 -4.98
C GLN A 143 1.24 1.14 -5.05
N TRP A 144 0.54 0.58 -6.05
CA TRP A 144 0.46 -0.87 -6.25
C TRP A 144 1.84 -1.48 -6.54
N VAL A 145 2.66 -0.87 -7.41
CA VAL A 145 4.03 -1.37 -7.67
C VAL A 145 4.85 -1.38 -6.38
N SER A 146 4.74 -0.32 -5.55
CA SER A 146 5.36 -0.28 -4.22
C SER A 146 4.89 -1.45 -3.35
N MET A 147 3.58 -1.69 -3.25
CA MET A 147 3.02 -2.78 -2.45
C MET A 147 3.54 -4.15 -2.91
N VAL A 148 3.60 -4.37 -4.22
CA VAL A 148 4.18 -5.59 -4.80
C VAL A 148 5.66 -5.70 -4.40
N CYS A 149 6.45 -4.64 -4.53
CA CYS A 149 7.87 -4.66 -4.17
C CYS A 149 8.11 -4.92 -2.67
N LEU A 150 7.25 -4.39 -1.80
CA LEU A 150 7.30 -4.61 -0.35
C LEU A 150 7.14 -6.08 0.03
N VAL A 151 6.32 -6.85 -0.71
CA VAL A 151 6.12 -8.28 -0.46
C VAL A 151 6.99 -9.19 -1.33
N ASP A 152 7.46 -8.70 -2.48
CA ASP A 152 8.16 -9.49 -3.50
C ASP A 152 9.33 -10.25 -2.89
N SER A 153 10.29 -9.53 -2.29
CA SER A 153 11.53 -10.09 -1.75
C SER A 153 11.33 -11.14 -0.64
N TRP A 154 10.14 -11.18 -0.02
CA TRP A 154 9.77 -12.12 1.04
C TRP A 154 9.13 -13.41 0.52
N ILE A 155 8.79 -13.48 -0.77
CA ILE A 155 8.18 -14.65 -1.40
C ILE A 155 9.20 -15.30 -2.34
N PRO A 156 9.51 -16.60 -2.20
CA PRO A 156 10.38 -17.31 -3.15
C PRO A 156 9.88 -17.17 -4.60
N PRO A 157 10.76 -17.00 -5.61
CA PRO A 157 10.34 -16.77 -6.99
C PRO A 157 9.37 -17.80 -7.58
N LYS A 158 9.44 -19.05 -7.14
CA LYS A 158 8.53 -20.13 -7.58
C LYS A 158 7.12 -20.04 -6.98
N LEU A 159 6.93 -19.23 -5.95
CA LEU A 159 5.69 -19.07 -5.19
C LEU A 159 5.02 -17.72 -5.43
N ARG A 160 5.44 -17.00 -6.47
CA ARG A 160 4.85 -15.74 -6.91
C ARG A 160 4.72 -15.69 -8.42
N SER A 161 3.72 -14.98 -8.93
CA SER A 161 3.55 -14.74 -10.37
C SER A 161 2.91 -13.37 -10.64
N MET A 162 3.10 -12.87 -11.86
CA MET A 162 2.43 -11.67 -12.37
C MET A 162 1.65 -12.04 -13.62
N HIS A 163 0.37 -11.70 -13.65
CA HIS A 163 -0.51 -11.90 -14.79
C HIS A 163 -1.12 -10.57 -15.21
N ASN A 164 -0.99 -10.22 -16.48
CA ASN A 164 -1.56 -8.99 -17.04
C ASN A 164 -2.71 -9.38 -17.97
N ASN A 165 -3.88 -8.79 -17.74
CA ASN A 165 -5.10 -9.01 -18.49
C ASN A 165 -5.70 -7.64 -18.85
N ASP A 166 -5.26 -7.08 -19.98
CA ASP A 166 -5.61 -5.76 -20.46
C ASP A 166 -5.40 -4.66 -19.39
N SER A 167 -6.48 -4.17 -18.79
CA SER A 167 -6.49 -3.13 -17.76
C SER A 167 -6.20 -3.66 -16.34
N LEU A 168 -6.18 -4.98 -16.14
CA LEU A 168 -6.00 -5.63 -14.84
C LEU A 168 -4.62 -6.29 -14.74
N ASN A 169 -3.82 -5.89 -13.75
CA ASN A 169 -2.55 -6.52 -13.42
C ASN A 169 -2.72 -7.28 -12.10
N ILE A 170 -2.30 -8.53 -12.04
CA ILE A 170 -2.52 -9.44 -10.91
C ILE A 170 -1.19 -10.01 -10.46
N PHE A 171 -0.69 -9.53 -9.32
CA PHE A 171 0.37 -10.23 -8.58
C PHE A 171 -0.25 -11.30 -7.70
N LYS A 172 0.24 -12.55 -7.79
CA LYS A 172 -0.26 -13.67 -6.99
C LYS A 172 0.81 -14.21 -6.06
N ALA A 173 0.53 -14.24 -4.76
CA ALA A 173 1.32 -14.94 -3.76
C ALA A 173 0.76 -16.36 -3.55
N ILE A 174 1.35 -17.34 -4.22
CA ILE A 174 0.78 -18.69 -4.39
C ILE A 174 0.58 -19.40 -3.05
N ALA A 175 1.55 -19.33 -2.14
CA ALA A 175 1.49 -20.00 -0.83
C ALA A 175 0.40 -19.46 0.11
N TYR A 176 -0.06 -18.23 -0.15
CA TYR A 176 -1.12 -17.56 0.62
C TYR A 176 -2.46 -17.64 -0.10
N ASN A 177 -2.47 -18.08 -1.36
CA ASN A 177 -3.62 -17.94 -2.25
C ASN A 177 -4.17 -16.50 -2.23
N ALA A 178 -3.27 -15.52 -2.21
CA ALA A 178 -3.58 -14.10 -2.11
C ALA A 178 -3.23 -13.39 -3.41
N THR A 179 -3.99 -12.34 -3.77
CA THR A 179 -3.68 -11.48 -4.92
C THR A 179 -3.57 -10.02 -4.50
N ILE A 180 -2.65 -9.31 -5.17
CA ILE A 180 -2.46 -7.86 -5.08
C ILE A 180 -2.60 -7.32 -6.50
N GLU A 181 -3.68 -6.63 -6.76
CA GLU A 181 -4.17 -6.33 -8.10
C GLU A 181 -4.17 -4.82 -8.36
N PHE A 182 -3.99 -4.44 -9.62
CA PHE A 182 -4.20 -3.07 -10.09
C PHE A 182 -5.12 -3.06 -11.30
N TYR A 183 -6.21 -2.30 -11.21
CA TYR A 183 -7.13 -2.05 -12.31
C TYR A 183 -7.05 -0.60 -12.78
N TRP A 184 -6.80 -0.40 -14.06
CA TRP A 184 -6.77 0.91 -14.70
C TRP A 184 -8.19 1.47 -14.86
N ALA A 185 -8.52 2.46 -14.05
CA ALA A 185 -9.77 3.22 -14.12
C ALA A 185 -9.51 4.67 -13.68
N PRO A 186 -8.73 5.43 -14.44
CA PRO A 186 -8.14 6.70 -13.98
C PRO A 186 -9.18 7.79 -13.66
N LEU A 187 -10.38 7.70 -14.22
CA LEU A 187 -11.52 8.57 -13.94
C LEU A 187 -12.66 7.84 -13.22
N LEU A 188 -12.42 6.60 -12.76
CA LEU A 188 -13.33 5.61 -12.17
C LEU A 188 -14.51 5.20 -13.06
N VAL A 189 -15.28 6.17 -13.54
CA VAL A 189 -16.32 5.99 -14.56
C VAL A 189 -15.69 5.73 -15.93
N GLU A 190 -16.49 5.19 -16.86
CA GLU A 190 -16.06 4.92 -18.22
C GLU A 190 -15.64 6.21 -18.95
N SER A 191 -14.56 6.12 -19.71
CA SER A 191 -13.97 7.24 -20.41
C SER A 191 -13.30 6.80 -21.72
N ASN A 192 -13.01 7.77 -22.58
CA ASN A 192 -12.17 7.51 -23.77
C ASN A 192 -10.68 7.31 -23.42
N SER A 193 -10.33 7.24 -22.14
CA SER A 193 -8.96 7.13 -21.64
C SER A 193 -8.73 5.83 -20.84
N ASP A 194 -9.62 4.85 -21.01
CA ASP A 194 -9.60 3.57 -20.28
C ASP A 194 -8.62 2.54 -20.88
N ASP A 195 -7.94 2.85 -21.98
CA ASP A 195 -6.85 2.01 -22.52
C ASP A 195 -5.54 2.27 -21.74
N PRO A 196 -4.97 1.29 -21.02
CA PRO A 196 -3.78 1.51 -20.19
C PRO A 196 -2.51 1.85 -20.99
N VAL A 197 -2.53 1.70 -22.32
CA VAL A 197 -1.42 2.02 -23.23
C VAL A 197 -1.74 3.27 -24.06
N ASN A 198 -2.91 3.31 -24.71
CA ASN A 198 -3.30 4.35 -25.67
C ASN A 198 -4.23 5.42 -25.07
N HIS A 199 -3.91 5.93 -23.88
CA HIS A 199 -4.74 6.91 -23.15
C HIS A 199 -4.23 8.37 -23.18
N ARG A 200 -3.13 8.63 -23.89
CA ARG A 200 -2.54 9.97 -24.01
C ARG A 200 -3.26 10.77 -25.08
N ILE A 201 -4.48 11.18 -24.77
CA ILE A 201 -5.34 11.95 -25.66
C ILE A 201 -5.56 13.37 -25.12
N PRO A 202 -5.59 14.39 -26.01
CA PRO A 202 -5.75 15.78 -25.58
C PRO A 202 -7.13 16.03 -24.98
N ASP A 203 -8.18 15.47 -25.58
CA ASP A 203 -9.57 15.69 -25.17
C ASP A 203 -10.13 14.47 -24.43
N ARG A 204 -10.24 14.60 -23.11
CA ARG A 204 -10.82 13.55 -22.26
C ARG A 204 -12.33 13.70 -22.20
N THR A 205 -13.03 12.58 -22.36
CA THR A 205 -14.48 12.48 -22.26
C THR A 205 -14.87 11.41 -21.27
N VAL A 206 -15.78 11.74 -20.36
CA VAL A 206 -16.29 10.83 -19.32
C VAL A 206 -17.77 10.52 -19.54
N ARG A 207 -18.15 9.26 -19.30
CA ARG A 207 -19.54 8.80 -19.24
C ARG A 207 -19.94 8.70 -17.77
N ILE A 208 -20.46 9.80 -17.25
CA ILE A 208 -20.66 9.97 -15.80
C ILE A 208 -21.59 8.94 -15.16
N LYS A 209 -22.51 8.34 -15.92
CA LYS A 209 -23.45 7.32 -15.42
C LYS A 209 -23.04 5.88 -15.75
N ALA A 210 -21.81 5.65 -16.19
CA ALA A 210 -21.35 4.33 -16.61
C ALA A 210 -20.11 3.94 -15.80
N ILE A 211 -20.23 2.89 -14.99
CA ILE A 211 -19.12 2.37 -14.17
C ILE A 211 -19.05 0.84 -14.18
N GLU A 212 -20.14 0.18 -14.56
CA GLU A 212 -20.35 -1.26 -14.47
C GLU A 212 -19.32 -2.07 -15.28
N LYS A 213 -18.90 -1.53 -16.44
CA LYS A 213 -17.85 -2.11 -17.29
C LYS A 213 -16.52 -2.24 -16.53
N HIS A 214 -16.19 -1.24 -15.72
CA HIS A 214 -15.01 -1.28 -14.85
C HIS A 214 -15.29 -2.13 -13.61
N ALA A 215 -16.43 -1.90 -12.98
CA ALA A 215 -16.69 -2.38 -11.65
C ALA A 215 -16.72 -3.91 -11.52
N ARG A 216 -17.11 -4.61 -12.60
CA ARG A 216 -17.03 -6.07 -12.69
C ARG A 216 -15.65 -6.66 -12.35
N HIS A 217 -14.57 -5.89 -12.49
CA HIS A 217 -13.20 -6.35 -12.23
C HIS A 217 -12.81 -6.28 -10.74
N TRP A 218 -13.35 -5.31 -10.00
CA TRP A 218 -13.10 -5.17 -8.56
C TRP A 218 -14.25 -5.73 -7.71
N THR A 219 -15.39 -6.11 -8.31
CA THR A 219 -16.44 -6.86 -7.62
C THR A 219 -15.86 -8.09 -6.92
N GLY A 220 -16.24 -8.29 -5.66
CA GLY A 220 -15.75 -9.38 -4.82
C GLY A 220 -14.31 -9.22 -4.36
N GLY A 221 -13.72 -8.03 -4.44
CA GLY A 221 -12.48 -7.72 -3.72
C GLY A 221 -12.72 -7.62 -2.22
N ASP A 222 -11.79 -8.16 -1.43
CA ASP A 222 -11.85 -8.12 0.04
C ASP A 222 -11.32 -6.79 0.59
N ILE A 223 -10.37 -6.18 -0.13
CA ILE A 223 -9.83 -4.87 0.19
C ILE A 223 -9.75 -4.06 -1.10
N LEU A 224 -10.46 -2.95 -1.17
CA LEU A 224 -10.48 -2.07 -2.34
C LEU A 224 -9.85 -0.73 -1.99
N VAL A 225 -8.85 -0.33 -2.78
CA VAL A 225 -8.12 0.93 -2.62
C VAL A 225 -8.33 1.76 -3.88
N PHE A 226 -9.15 2.79 -3.79
CA PHE A 226 -9.46 3.66 -4.91
C PHE A 226 -8.61 4.91 -4.91
N ASP A 227 -8.26 5.44 -6.09
CA ASP A 227 -7.86 6.83 -6.26
C ASP A 227 -8.46 7.41 -7.55
N SER A 228 -8.50 8.74 -7.63
CA SER A 228 -8.76 9.45 -8.89
C SER A 228 -8.51 10.94 -8.72
N TYR A 229 -7.41 11.47 -9.26
CA TYR A 229 -7.11 12.91 -9.13
C TYR A 229 -6.42 13.51 -10.35
N LEU A 230 -5.29 12.94 -10.78
CA LEU A 230 -4.34 13.62 -11.68
C LEU A 230 -5.02 14.12 -12.96
N TRP A 231 -5.87 13.29 -13.55
CA TRP A 231 -6.46 13.56 -14.86
C TRP A 231 -7.63 14.53 -14.84
N TRP A 232 -8.14 14.82 -13.65
CA TRP A 232 -9.13 15.85 -13.41
C TRP A 232 -8.50 17.23 -13.32
N ARG A 233 -7.17 17.42 -13.30
CA ARG A 233 -6.53 18.75 -13.23
C ARG A 233 -6.68 19.55 -14.54
N ARG A 234 -7.92 19.91 -14.89
CA ARG A 234 -8.32 20.65 -16.09
C ARG A 234 -9.43 21.64 -15.75
N PRO A 235 -9.59 22.75 -16.49
CA PRO A 235 -10.67 23.71 -16.21
C PRO A 235 -12.07 23.15 -16.46
N ARG A 236 -12.22 22.37 -17.53
CA ARG A 236 -13.48 21.76 -17.97
C ARG A 236 -13.24 20.32 -18.39
N MET A 237 -14.30 19.51 -18.37
CA MET A 237 -14.30 18.13 -18.83
C MET A 237 -15.48 17.91 -19.77
N LYS A 238 -15.28 17.12 -20.83
CA LYS A 238 -16.35 16.73 -21.75
C LYS A 238 -17.12 15.57 -21.13
N VAL A 239 -18.43 15.74 -20.99
CA VAL A 239 -19.35 14.72 -20.47
C VAL A 239 -20.17 14.16 -21.62
N LEU A 240 -20.25 12.84 -21.69
CA LEU A 240 -21.06 12.10 -22.64
C LEU A 240 -22.28 11.49 -21.92
N TRP A 241 -23.48 11.83 -22.40
CA TRP A 241 -24.71 11.06 -22.15
C TRP A 241 -25.03 10.24 -23.40
N GLY A 242 -25.09 8.92 -23.28
CA GLY A 242 -25.18 7.98 -24.41
C GLY A 242 -24.04 6.96 -24.35
N SER A 243 -23.68 6.38 -25.50
CA SER A 243 -22.54 5.44 -25.66
C SER A 243 -21.51 5.95 -26.66
N PHE A 244 -20.25 5.52 -26.49
CA PHE A 244 -19.21 5.75 -27.50
C PHE A 244 -19.49 4.98 -28.80
N GLU A 245 -20.20 3.85 -28.75
CA GLU A 245 -20.54 3.05 -29.95
C GLU A 245 -21.74 3.61 -30.75
N SER A 246 -22.47 4.58 -30.21
CA SER A 246 -23.69 5.14 -30.83
C SER A 246 -23.64 6.67 -30.81
N PRO A 247 -22.76 7.29 -31.62
CA PRO A 247 -22.51 8.72 -31.57
C PRO A 247 -23.69 9.57 -32.05
N ASP A 248 -24.58 9.03 -32.87
CA ASP A 248 -25.72 9.78 -33.42
C ASP A 248 -26.77 10.13 -32.35
N ASP A 249 -26.86 9.31 -31.28
CA ASP A 249 -27.75 9.54 -30.12
C ASP A 249 -27.01 10.17 -28.93
N ALA A 250 -25.71 10.43 -29.07
CA ALA A 250 -24.85 10.89 -28.00
C ALA A 250 -24.92 12.41 -27.80
N ILE A 251 -25.13 12.83 -26.55
CA ILE A 251 -25.07 14.24 -26.17
C ILE A 251 -23.74 14.50 -25.47
N TYR A 252 -22.97 15.44 -26.02
CA TYR A 252 -21.74 15.93 -25.40
C TYR A 252 -21.95 17.32 -24.81
N LYS A 253 -21.48 17.54 -23.57
CA LYS A 253 -21.38 18.90 -23.00
C LYS A 253 -20.04 19.09 -22.32
N GLU A 254 -19.47 20.27 -22.46
CA GLU A 254 -18.38 20.70 -21.60
C GLU A 254 -18.92 21.26 -20.30
N VAL A 255 -18.44 20.74 -19.18
CA VAL A 255 -18.89 21.14 -17.84
C VAL A 255 -17.66 21.50 -16.99
N GLN A 256 -17.83 22.41 -16.04
CA GLN A 256 -16.76 22.75 -15.10
C GLN A 256 -16.27 21.52 -14.36
N MET A 257 -14.95 21.36 -14.29
CA MET A 257 -14.33 20.12 -13.85
C MET A 257 -14.78 19.66 -12.46
N LEU A 258 -14.80 20.56 -11.46
CA LEU A 258 -15.20 20.19 -10.09
C LEU A 258 -16.60 19.57 -10.03
N ARG A 259 -17.52 20.06 -10.88
CA ARG A 259 -18.87 19.51 -10.96
C ARG A 259 -18.86 18.12 -11.59
N VAL A 260 -18.06 17.91 -12.62
CA VAL A 260 -17.93 16.59 -13.26
C VAL A 260 -17.27 15.58 -12.32
N TYR A 261 -16.24 16.01 -11.58
CA TYR A 261 -15.58 15.20 -10.56
C TYR A 261 -16.56 14.75 -9.47
N GLU A 262 -17.35 15.69 -8.93
CA GLU A 262 -18.42 15.36 -7.98
C GLU A 262 -19.41 14.34 -8.57
N MET A 263 -19.87 14.55 -9.81
CA MET A 263 -20.82 13.63 -10.43
C MET A 263 -20.24 12.23 -10.64
N ALA A 264 -18.97 12.11 -11.04
CA ALA A 264 -18.29 10.82 -11.19
C ALA A 264 -18.13 10.10 -9.84
N LEU A 265 -17.70 10.83 -8.81
CA LEU A 265 -17.58 10.27 -7.46
C LEU A 265 -18.93 9.87 -6.87
N ARG A 266 -20.02 10.57 -7.19
CA ARG A 266 -21.37 10.14 -6.79
C ARG A 266 -21.77 8.84 -7.47
N THR A 267 -21.48 8.68 -8.76
CA THR A 267 -21.72 7.40 -9.45
C THR A 267 -20.90 6.26 -8.87
N TRP A 268 -19.62 6.51 -8.53
CA TRP A 268 -18.82 5.54 -7.79
C TRP A 268 -19.41 5.24 -6.41
N SER A 269 -19.83 6.26 -5.64
CA SER A 269 -20.38 6.08 -4.30
C SER A 269 -21.67 5.25 -4.33
N ASP A 270 -22.57 5.55 -5.26
CA ASP A 270 -23.82 4.82 -5.42
C ASP A 270 -23.56 3.36 -5.82
N TRP A 271 -22.54 3.12 -6.65
CA TRP A 271 -22.15 1.76 -7.01
C TRP A 271 -21.63 0.98 -5.80
N VAL A 272 -20.69 1.55 -5.02
CA VAL A 272 -20.11 0.83 -3.86
C VAL A 272 -21.15 0.58 -2.78
N GLU A 273 -22.07 1.52 -2.53
CA GLU A 273 -23.15 1.34 -1.56
C GLU A 273 -24.00 0.11 -1.86
N VAL A 274 -24.35 -0.08 -3.14
CA VAL A 274 -25.27 -1.13 -3.56
C VAL A 274 -24.57 -2.49 -3.72
N HIS A 275 -23.32 -2.51 -4.17
CA HIS A 275 -22.68 -3.74 -4.64
C HIS A 275 -21.62 -4.32 -3.69
N VAL A 276 -21.15 -3.56 -2.71
CA VAL A 276 -20.11 -4.02 -1.78
C VAL A 276 -20.73 -4.62 -0.52
N ASP A 277 -20.24 -5.80 -0.12
CA ASP A 277 -20.58 -6.41 1.16
C ASP A 277 -19.82 -5.68 2.30
N ARG A 278 -20.50 -4.71 2.92
CA ARG A 278 -19.96 -3.89 4.02
C ARG A 278 -19.48 -4.68 5.24
N THR A 279 -19.82 -5.97 5.35
CA THR A 279 -19.38 -6.84 6.45
C THR A 279 -18.06 -7.55 6.16
N LYS A 280 -17.63 -7.59 4.89
CA LYS A 280 -16.47 -8.36 4.45
C LYS A 280 -15.41 -7.51 3.77
N THR A 281 -15.82 -6.48 3.04
CA THR A 281 -14.91 -5.68 2.24
C THR A 281 -14.45 -4.44 3.00
N GLN A 282 -13.14 -4.25 3.10
CA GLN A 282 -12.55 -2.98 3.55
C GLN A 282 -12.43 -2.03 2.36
N LEU A 283 -12.85 -0.78 2.55
CA LEU A 283 -12.85 0.25 1.51
C LEU A 283 -11.91 1.38 1.88
N PHE A 284 -11.03 1.74 0.95
CA PHE A 284 -10.09 2.84 1.07
C PHE A 284 -10.21 3.79 -0.12
N PHE A 285 -10.03 5.08 0.14
CA PHE A 285 -9.87 6.09 -0.90
C PHE A 285 -8.60 6.88 -0.63
N VAL A 286 -7.64 6.82 -1.54
CA VAL A 286 -6.37 7.56 -1.45
C VAL A 286 -6.63 9.00 -1.86
N SER A 287 -6.24 9.94 -1.00
CA SER A 287 -6.36 11.36 -1.29
C SER A 287 -5.41 11.78 -2.43
N MET A 288 -5.49 13.04 -2.85
CA MET A 288 -4.66 13.52 -3.96
C MET A 288 -3.15 13.31 -3.71
N SER A 289 -2.47 12.70 -4.68
CA SER A 289 -1.01 12.78 -4.77
C SER A 289 -0.63 14.14 -5.35
N PRO A 290 0.18 14.94 -4.66
CA PRO A 290 0.62 16.25 -5.15
C PRO A 290 1.60 16.12 -6.31
N THR A 291 1.78 17.23 -7.03
CA THR A 291 2.78 17.37 -8.09
C THR A 291 3.71 18.53 -7.77
N HIS A 292 4.94 18.45 -8.26
CA HIS A 292 5.96 19.48 -8.04
C HIS A 292 6.41 20.08 -9.37
N GLU A 293 5.44 20.54 -10.17
CA GLU A 293 5.69 21.11 -11.50
C GLU A 293 6.10 22.60 -11.42
N ARG A 294 5.86 23.26 -10.28
CA ARG A 294 6.04 24.71 -10.11
C ARG A 294 6.92 25.03 -8.90
N ALA A 295 8.24 25.06 -9.10
CA ALA A 295 9.18 25.26 -7.99
C ALA A 295 9.11 26.63 -7.30
N LYS A 296 8.53 27.62 -7.97
CA LYS A 296 8.19 28.92 -7.36
C LYS A 296 7.32 28.79 -6.10
N ASP A 297 6.53 27.72 -5.98
CA ASP A 297 5.64 27.51 -4.84
C ASP A 297 6.44 27.28 -3.54
N TRP A 298 7.65 26.73 -3.64
CA TRP A 298 8.57 26.50 -2.51
C TRP A 298 9.87 27.32 -2.60
N GLY A 299 9.89 28.39 -3.41
CA GLY A 299 11.06 29.25 -3.59
C GLY A 299 12.24 28.60 -4.34
N GLY A 300 11.99 27.55 -5.11
CA GLY A 300 12.97 26.82 -5.91
C GLY A 300 13.15 27.37 -7.34
N GLY A 301 13.74 26.53 -8.20
CA GLY A 301 14.04 26.85 -9.61
C GLY A 301 12.82 26.77 -10.53
N GLU A 302 12.80 25.81 -11.45
CA GLU A 302 11.68 25.64 -12.41
C GLU A 302 10.63 24.63 -11.91
N ASN A 303 11.05 23.39 -11.67
CA ASN A 303 10.21 22.27 -11.22
C ASN A 303 11.02 21.36 -10.29
N CYS A 304 10.60 20.11 -10.10
CA CYS A 304 11.30 19.11 -9.27
C CYS A 304 12.72 18.72 -9.75
N TYR A 305 13.17 19.18 -10.92
CA TYR A 305 14.51 18.88 -11.42
C TYR A 305 15.60 19.42 -10.48
N LYS A 306 16.55 18.54 -10.11
CA LYS A 306 17.64 18.77 -9.14
C LYS A 306 17.21 18.97 -7.69
N GLU A 307 15.94 18.76 -7.35
CA GLU A 307 15.51 18.78 -5.96
C GLU A 307 16.00 17.52 -5.23
N THR A 308 16.82 17.70 -4.18
CA THR A 308 17.42 16.60 -3.40
C THR A 308 17.04 16.60 -1.92
N GLY A 309 16.31 17.63 -1.48
CA GLY A 309 15.82 17.77 -0.12
C GLY A 309 14.33 18.07 -0.10
N LYS A 310 13.67 17.64 0.98
CA LYS A 310 12.25 17.92 1.24
C LYS A 310 11.99 19.40 1.49
N ILE A 311 10.74 19.81 1.38
CA ILE A 311 10.27 21.11 1.87
C ILE A 311 10.27 21.09 3.40
N SER A 312 10.76 22.17 4.01
CA SER A 312 10.90 22.33 5.47
C SER A 312 9.87 23.26 6.09
N GLU A 313 9.20 24.09 5.28
CA GLU A 313 8.16 25.01 5.74
C GLU A 313 6.97 24.22 6.28
N GLU A 314 6.69 24.34 7.57
CA GLU A 314 5.57 23.64 8.21
C GLU A 314 4.23 24.17 7.68
N GLY A 315 3.31 23.25 7.39
CA GLY A 315 2.00 23.60 6.83
C GLY A 315 2.03 23.96 5.35
N TYR A 316 3.15 23.70 4.65
CA TYR A 316 3.28 23.92 3.22
C TYR A 316 2.13 23.27 2.43
N TRP A 317 1.61 24.00 1.44
CA TRP A 317 0.55 23.56 0.55
C TRP A 317 0.82 24.09 -0.86
N GLY A 318 1.10 23.18 -1.81
CA GLY A 318 1.39 23.53 -3.18
C GLY A 318 0.15 24.02 -3.93
N SER A 319 0.35 24.89 -4.92
CA SER A 319 -0.77 25.44 -5.69
C SER A 319 -1.34 24.45 -6.71
N ASP A 320 -0.71 23.29 -6.90
CA ASP A 320 -1.19 22.18 -7.74
C ASP A 320 -2.19 21.25 -7.03
N SER A 321 -2.26 21.33 -5.70
CA SER A 321 -3.19 20.59 -4.86
C SER A 321 -4.43 21.43 -4.61
N ASP A 322 -5.56 21.10 -5.24
CA ASP A 322 -6.80 21.88 -5.13
C ASP A 322 -7.64 21.43 -3.91
N PRO A 323 -7.73 22.22 -2.83
CA PRO A 323 -8.53 21.85 -1.65
C PRO A 323 -10.02 21.69 -1.96
N LYS A 324 -10.52 22.23 -3.09
CA LYS A 324 -11.91 22.02 -3.51
C LYS A 324 -12.14 20.58 -3.94
N MET A 325 -11.17 19.93 -4.60
CA MET A 325 -11.27 18.53 -4.98
C MET A 325 -11.26 17.62 -3.73
N MET A 326 -10.38 17.89 -2.76
CA MET A 326 -10.40 17.15 -1.48
C MET A 326 -11.76 17.25 -0.79
N ARG A 327 -12.33 18.46 -0.69
CA ARG A 327 -13.65 18.66 -0.09
C ARG A 327 -14.77 17.88 -0.78
N VAL A 328 -14.68 17.70 -2.10
CA VAL A 328 -15.65 16.85 -2.83
C VAL A 328 -15.51 15.39 -2.41
N VAL A 329 -14.28 14.87 -2.30
CA VAL A 329 -14.04 13.50 -1.83
C VAL A 329 -14.57 13.34 -0.40
N GLU A 330 -14.15 14.22 0.53
CA GLU A 330 -14.61 14.20 1.93
C GLU A 330 -16.13 14.20 2.04
N MET A 331 -16.81 15.08 1.29
CA MET A 331 -18.27 15.14 1.25
C MET A 331 -18.89 13.82 0.78
N VAL A 332 -18.35 13.20 -0.27
CA VAL A 332 -18.87 11.93 -0.79
C VAL A 332 -18.63 10.78 0.20
N LEU A 333 -17.48 10.73 0.85
CA LEU A 333 -17.18 9.71 1.85
C LEU A 333 -18.03 9.87 3.11
N GLU A 334 -18.25 11.10 3.58
CA GLU A 334 -19.12 11.37 4.72
C GLU A 334 -20.58 11.01 4.41
N ASP A 335 -21.06 11.32 3.20
CA ASP A 335 -22.39 10.92 2.76
C ASP A 335 -22.58 9.38 2.73
N LEU A 336 -21.57 8.63 2.27
CA LEU A 336 -21.56 7.15 2.38
C LEU A 336 -21.58 6.68 3.84
N LYS A 337 -20.80 7.34 4.70
CA LYS A 337 -20.73 7.02 6.13
C LYS A 337 -22.08 7.22 6.82
N THR A 338 -22.81 8.28 6.51
CA THR A 338 -24.18 8.50 7.03
C THR A 338 -25.17 7.41 6.60
N ARG A 339 -24.92 6.77 5.45
CA ARG A 339 -25.67 5.60 4.93
C ARG A 339 -25.13 4.25 5.43
N GLY A 340 -24.17 4.30 6.36
CA GLY A 340 -23.62 3.12 7.04
C GLY A 340 -22.59 2.34 6.22
N LEU A 341 -21.96 2.96 5.22
CA LEU A 341 -20.80 2.41 4.52
C LEU A 341 -19.57 3.27 4.82
N ASN A 342 -18.63 2.73 5.58
CA ASN A 342 -17.39 3.45 5.88
C ASN A 342 -16.36 3.23 4.76
N VAL A 343 -15.81 4.32 4.24
CA VAL A 343 -14.64 4.30 3.35
C VAL A 343 -13.53 5.09 4.04
N GLN A 344 -12.43 4.42 4.35
CA GLN A 344 -11.31 5.05 5.01
C GLN A 344 -10.51 5.89 4.01
N MET A 345 -10.43 7.20 4.25
CA MET A 345 -9.54 8.04 3.47
C MET A 345 -8.09 7.80 3.92
N LEU A 346 -7.21 7.46 2.97
CA LEU A 346 -5.77 7.56 3.16
C LEU A 346 -5.36 8.99 2.82
N ASN A 347 -5.35 9.88 3.81
CA ASN A 347 -5.07 11.31 3.62
C ASN A 347 -3.55 11.57 3.48
N ILE A 348 -3.00 11.21 2.34
CA ILE A 348 -1.58 11.29 2.01
C ILE A 348 -1.12 12.66 1.51
N THR A 349 -2.05 13.58 1.22
CA THR A 349 -1.76 14.79 0.45
C THR A 349 -0.71 15.67 1.12
N GLN A 350 -0.96 16.10 2.35
CA GLN A 350 -0.06 17.04 3.04
C GLN A 350 1.30 16.40 3.33
N LEU A 351 1.35 15.13 3.75
CA LEU A 351 2.64 14.46 3.97
C LEU A 351 3.42 14.33 2.66
N SER A 352 2.75 14.15 1.52
CA SER A 352 3.39 14.04 0.22
C SER A 352 3.84 15.38 -0.35
N GLU A 353 3.17 16.48 0.00
CA GLU A 353 3.54 17.85 -0.44
C GLU A 353 4.95 18.23 0.00
N TYR A 354 5.45 17.66 1.11
CA TYR A 354 6.82 17.95 1.52
C TYR A 354 7.87 17.31 0.61
N ARG A 355 7.52 16.32 -0.21
CA ARG A 355 8.48 15.36 -0.79
C ARG A 355 8.92 15.70 -2.21
N LYS A 356 9.17 16.98 -2.52
CA LYS A 356 9.59 17.44 -3.86
C LYS A 356 10.79 16.68 -4.46
N GLU A 357 11.65 16.11 -3.63
CA GLU A 357 12.80 15.31 -4.05
C GLU A 357 12.47 13.87 -4.43
N GLY A 358 11.29 13.34 -4.07
CA GLY A 358 10.91 11.95 -4.29
C GLY A 358 10.52 11.58 -5.73
N HIS A 359 10.40 12.56 -6.62
CA HIS A 359 9.97 12.36 -8.01
C HIS A 359 11.07 11.75 -8.89
N PRO A 360 10.74 10.96 -9.94
CA PRO A 360 11.71 10.49 -10.92
C PRO A 360 12.47 11.60 -11.61
N SER A 361 11.84 12.76 -11.82
CA SER A 361 12.41 13.84 -12.62
C SER A 361 12.82 13.28 -13.98
N ILE A 362 14.10 13.30 -14.34
CA ILE A 362 14.60 12.75 -15.60
C ILE A 362 14.96 11.27 -15.54
N TYR A 363 15.04 10.69 -14.34
CA TYR A 363 15.57 9.37 -14.06
C TYR A 363 14.49 8.29 -14.22
N ARG A 364 14.01 8.14 -15.44
CA ARG A 364 13.06 7.07 -15.80
C ARG A 364 13.21 6.69 -17.25
N LYS A 365 12.59 5.58 -17.63
CA LYS A 365 12.46 5.23 -19.05
C LYS A 365 11.70 6.31 -19.81
N GLN A 366 12.34 6.81 -20.86
CA GLN A 366 11.72 7.64 -21.88
C GLN A 366 11.27 6.71 -23.00
N TRP A 367 9.95 6.53 -23.13
CA TRP A 367 9.36 5.64 -24.15
C TRP A 367 9.48 6.24 -25.55
N GLU A 368 9.43 7.56 -25.63
CA GLU A 368 9.72 8.33 -26.83
C GLU A 368 11.15 8.86 -26.78
N PRO A 369 11.90 8.84 -27.90
CA PRO A 369 13.19 9.48 -27.99
C PRO A 369 13.09 10.97 -27.65
N LEU A 370 14.00 11.46 -26.82
CA LEU A 370 14.09 12.88 -26.50
C LEU A 370 14.59 13.67 -27.71
N THR A 371 14.00 14.84 -27.92
CA THR A 371 14.47 15.83 -28.90
C THR A 371 15.80 16.46 -28.45
N LYS A 372 16.50 17.15 -29.35
CA LYS A 372 17.77 17.83 -29.01
C LYS A 372 17.53 18.93 -27.97
N GLU A 373 16.45 19.68 -28.14
CA GLU A 373 16.02 20.76 -27.25
C GLU A 373 15.73 20.23 -25.85
N GLN A 374 15.10 19.05 -25.75
CA GLN A 374 14.86 18.39 -24.46
C GLN A 374 16.18 17.95 -23.81
N ILE A 375 17.09 17.35 -24.55
CA ILE A 375 18.40 16.92 -24.01
C ILE A 375 19.19 18.12 -23.48
N GLU A 376 19.15 19.26 -24.18
CA GLU A 376 19.79 20.51 -23.77
C GLU A 376 19.12 21.16 -22.54
N ASN A 377 17.82 20.93 -22.35
CA ASN A 377 17.05 21.40 -21.19
C ASN A 377 16.36 20.25 -20.43
N PRO A 378 17.07 19.54 -19.53
CA PRO A 378 16.51 18.40 -18.81
C PRO A 378 15.27 18.68 -17.96
N SER A 379 15.13 19.92 -17.49
CA SER A 379 13.95 20.37 -16.76
C SER A 379 12.66 20.22 -17.59
N SER A 380 12.74 20.39 -18.91
CA SER A 380 11.58 20.35 -19.81
C SER A 380 10.88 19.00 -19.92
N TYR A 381 11.56 17.90 -19.58
CA TYR A 381 11.01 16.55 -19.62
C TYR A 381 11.02 15.84 -18.25
N ALA A 382 11.28 16.60 -17.18
CA ALA A 382 11.23 16.09 -15.82
C ALA A 382 9.81 15.65 -15.46
N ASP A 383 9.68 14.42 -14.96
CA ASP A 383 8.44 13.92 -14.37
C ASP A 383 8.36 14.33 -12.91
N CYS A 384 7.51 15.30 -12.63
CA CYS A 384 7.22 15.82 -11.28
C CYS A 384 5.83 15.40 -10.80
N ILE A 385 5.34 14.26 -11.30
CA ILE A 385 4.03 13.71 -11.01
C ILE A 385 4.19 12.37 -10.29
N HIS A 386 4.89 11.42 -10.90
CA HIS A 386 5.10 10.08 -10.35
C HIS A 386 6.20 10.07 -9.29
N TRP A 387 6.42 8.92 -8.65
CA TRP A 387 7.34 8.79 -7.53
C TRP A 387 8.35 7.66 -7.75
N CYS A 388 9.61 7.93 -7.44
CA CYS A 388 10.65 6.90 -7.42
C CYS A 388 10.29 5.78 -6.43
N LEU A 389 10.70 4.55 -6.74
CA LEU A 389 10.62 3.40 -5.86
C LEU A 389 12.01 2.77 -5.64
N PRO A 390 12.39 2.43 -4.40
CA PRO A 390 11.68 2.69 -3.14
C PRO A 390 11.57 4.20 -2.84
N GLY A 391 10.53 4.62 -2.11
CA GLY A 391 10.25 6.04 -1.90
C GLY A 391 8.90 6.33 -1.22
N LEU A 392 8.34 7.50 -1.52
CA LEU A 392 7.11 7.99 -0.89
C LEU A 392 5.91 7.02 -0.93
N PRO A 393 5.63 6.30 -2.03
CA PRO A 393 4.53 5.35 -2.06
C PRO A 393 4.68 4.17 -1.08
N ASP A 394 5.90 3.85 -0.63
CA ASP A 394 6.12 2.85 0.41
C ASP A 394 5.47 3.29 1.72
N VAL A 395 5.56 4.58 2.05
CA VAL A 395 4.93 5.17 3.23
C VAL A 395 3.40 5.18 3.11
N TRP A 396 2.85 5.40 1.91
CA TRP A 396 1.41 5.24 1.70
C TRP A 396 0.96 3.82 1.98
N ASN A 397 1.78 2.84 1.63
CA ASN A 397 1.53 1.43 1.91
C ASN A 397 1.79 1.04 3.36
N GLU A 398 2.68 1.71 4.09
CA GLU A 398 2.80 1.57 5.55
C GLU A 398 1.53 2.06 6.27
N LEU A 399 0.96 3.18 5.82
CA LEU A 399 -0.31 3.70 6.32
C LEU A 399 -1.46 2.73 6.01
N LEU A 400 -1.55 2.24 4.78
CA LEU A 400 -2.53 1.22 4.40
C LEU A 400 -2.34 -0.07 5.20
N TYR A 401 -1.10 -0.53 5.39
CA TYR A 401 -0.76 -1.71 6.19
C TYR A 401 -1.23 -1.58 7.64
N ALA A 402 -1.05 -0.40 8.25
CA ALA A 402 -1.53 -0.13 9.60
C ALA A 402 -3.05 -0.34 9.70
N TYR A 403 -3.82 0.14 8.72
CA TYR A 403 -5.27 -0.11 8.67
C TYR A 403 -5.61 -1.57 8.39
N ILE A 404 -4.93 -2.25 7.47
CA ILE A 404 -5.29 -3.62 7.08
C ILE A 404 -5.00 -4.63 8.20
N VAL A 405 -3.90 -4.44 8.93
CA VAL A 405 -3.36 -5.45 9.87
C VAL A 405 -3.66 -5.10 11.33
N HIS A 406 -3.81 -3.81 11.65
CA HIS A 406 -3.89 -3.32 13.02
C HIS A 406 -5.15 -2.51 13.35
N GLN A 407 -6.08 -2.34 12.42
CA GLN A 407 -7.40 -1.76 12.65
C GLN A 407 -8.48 -2.64 12.02
#